data_AF-E0NZD7-F1
#
_entry.id   AF-E0NZD7-F1
#
_cell.length_a   1.000
_cell.length_b   1.000
_cell.length_c   1.000
_cell.angle_alpha   90.00
_cell.angle_beta   90.00
_cell.angle_gamma   90.00
#
_symmetry.space_group_name_H-M   'P 1'
#
loop_
_entity.id
_entity.type
_entity.pdbx_description
1 polymer ?
#
loop_
_entity_poly.entity_id
_entity_poly.type
_entity_poly.pdbx_seq_one_letter_code
_entity_poly.pdbx_strand_id
1 'polypeptide(L)'
;MAVVMDVNVSLDRDVKERSEALYGELGVDLTTAINVFLRQSLRVGGFPFEVRMDVPNNETSAALMEAEHLLHDPSVKRYSDVEEALRVLKA
;
A
#
# COMPACT_ATOMS: atom_id res chain seq x y z
N MET A 1 5.77 1.94 -33.25
CA MET A 1 5.16 0.64 -32.90
C MET A 1 5.46 0.38 -31.43
N ALA A 2 4.45 0.05 -30.62
CA ALA A 2 4.70 -0.39 -29.25
C ALA A 2 5.25 -1.82 -29.30
N VAL A 3 6.33 -2.09 -28.58
CA VAL A 3 6.83 -3.45 -28.38
C VAL A 3 5.89 -4.11 -27.37
N VAL A 4 5.20 -5.17 -27.81
CA VAL A 4 4.41 -6.01 -26.92
C VAL A 4 5.33 -7.06 -26.33
N MET A 5 5.26 -7.27 -25.02
CA MET A 5 6.02 -8.30 -24.31
C MET A 5 5.04 -9.24 -23.62
N ASP A 6 5.27 -10.54 -23.76
CA ASP A 6 4.48 -11.56 -23.08
C ASP A 6 4.81 -11.59 -21.58
N VAL A 7 3.76 -11.73 -20.76
CA VAL A 7 3.89 -11.87 -19.30
C VAL A 7 3.23 -13.18 -18.90
N ASN A 8 4.00 -14.08 -18.27
CA ASN A 8 3.48 -15.31 -17.71
C ASN A 8 3.14 -15.12 -16.24
N VAL A 9 1.86 -15.28 -15.88
CA VAL A 9 1.36 -15.11 -14.51
C VAL A 9 0.87 -16.45 -13.98
N SER A 10 1.40 -16.87 -12.83
CA SER A 10 0.89 -18.03 -12.09
C SER A 10 -0.23 -17.59 -11.18
N LEU A 11 -1.38 -18.26 -11.28
CA LEU A 11 -2.55 -17.99 -10.46
C LEU A 11 -3.25 -19.30 -10.08
N ASP A 12 -3.91 -19.27 -8.93
CA ASP A 12 -4.79 -20.35 -8.51
C ASP A 12 -5.94 -20.55 -9.50
N ARG A 13 -6.33 -21.81 -9.73
CA ARG A 13 -7.37 -22.17 -10.70
C ARG A 13 -8.70 -21.50 -10.36
N ASP A 14 -9.12 -21.54 -9.09
CA ASP A 14 -10.41 -21.03 -8.67
C ASP A 14 -10.43 -19.49 -8.72
N VAL A 15 -9.29 -18.86 -8.48
CA VAL A 15 -9.14 -17.40 -8.67
C VAL A 15 -9.25 -17.05 -10.16
N LYS A 16 -8.63 -17.83 -11.05
CA LYS A 16 -8.70 -17.64 -12.50
C LYS A 16 -10.14 -17.69 -12.99
N GLU A 17 -10.82 -18.79 -12.71
CA GLU A 17 -12.17 -19.06 -13.23
C GLU A 17 -13.18 -18.01 -12.74
N ARG A 18 -13.12 -17.63 -11.47
CA ARG A 18 -13.98 -16.58 -10.91
C ARG A 18 -13.68 -15.20 -11.49
N SER A 19 -12.41 -14.88 -11.72
CA SER A 19 -12.02 -13.60 -12.32
C SER A 19 -12.47 -13.52 -13.78
N GLU A 20 -12.31 -14.59 -14.55
CA GLU A 20 -12.76 -14.66 -15.94
C GLU A 20 -14.28 -14.50 -16.05
N ALA A 21 -15.05 -15.15 -15.18
CA ALA A 21 -16.51 -14.97 -15.12
C ALA A 21 -16.90 -13.52 -14.81
N LEU A 22 -16.32 -12.94 -13.75
CA LEU A 22 -16.58 -11.55 -13.34
C LEU A 22 -16.25 -10.55 -14.45
N TYR A 23 -15.07 -10.65 -15.05
CA TYR A 23 -14.65 -9.74 -16.10
C TYR A 23 -15.46 -9.96 -17.40
N GLY A 24 -15.85 -11.20 -17.68
CA GLY A 24 -16.77 -11.53 -18.76
C GLY A 24 -18.13 -10.83 -18.62
N GLU A 25 -18.69 -10.78 -17.40
CA GLU A 25 -19.91 -10.02 -17.11
C GLU A 25 -19.72 -8.51 -17.34
N LEU A 26 -18.52 -8.00 -17.13
CA LEU A 26 -18.14 -6.60 -17.40
C LEU A 26 -17.75 -6.34 -18.86
N GLY A 27 -17.78 -7.37 -19.72
CA GLY A 27 -17.46 -7.26 -21.14
C GLY A 27 -15.96 -7.10 -21.44
N VAL A 28 -15.08 -7.53 -20.53
CA VAL A 28 -13.62 -7.45 -20.69
C VAL A 28 -12.97 -8.81 -20.43
N ASP A 29 -11.91 -9.13 -21.16
CA ASP A 29 -11.13 -10.33 -20.86
C ASP A 29 -10.11 -10.08 -19.72
N LEU A 30 -9.61 -11.17 -19.14
CA LEU A 30 -8.66 -11.11 -18.02
C LEU A 30 -7.36 -10.37 -18.41
N THR A 31 -6.90 -10.54 -19.64
CA THR A 31 -5.71 -9.86 -20.17
C THR A 31 -5.89 -8.34 -20.22
N THR A 32 -7.06 -7.87 -20.63
CA THR A 32 -7.44 -6.46 -20.67
C THR A 32 -7.52 -5.92 -19.25
N ALA A 33 -8.13 -6.65 -18.31
CA ALA A 33 -8.20 -6.26 -16.91
C ALA A 33 -6.80 -6.12 -16.28
N ILE A 34 -5.88 -7.06 -16.54
CA ILE A 34 -4.48 -6.98 -16.08
C ILE A 34 -3.78 -5.75 -16.66
N ASN A 35 -3.96 -5.47 -17.95
CA ASN A 35 -3.38 -4.30 -18.59
C ASN A 35 -3.93 -2.98 -18.01
N VAL A 36 -5.23 -2.93 -17.71
CA VAL A 36 -5.85 -1.80 -17.02
C VAL A 36 -5.23 -1.63 -15.64
N PHE A 37 -5.12 -2.71 -14.85
CA PHE A 37 -4.49 -2.68 -13.53
C PHE A 37 -3.08 -2.07 -13.61
N LEU A 38 -2.21 -2.57 -14.50
CA LEU A 38 -0.84 -2.07 -14.62
C LEU A 38 -0.78 -0.58 -15.00
N ARG A 39 -1.62 -0.14 -15.94
CA ARG A 39 -1.69 1.28 -16.33
C ARG A 39 -2.20 2.16 -15.20
N GLN A 40 -3.15 1.66 -14.41
CA GLN A 40 -3.64 2.37 -13.24
C GLN A 40 -2.56 2.48 -12.17
N SER A 41 -1.80 1.40 -11.92
CA SER A 41 -0.68 1.40 -10.97
C SER A 41 0.37 2.45 -11.32
N LEU A 42 0.73 2.54 -12.61
CA LEU A 42 1.66 3.56 -13.10
C LEU A 42 1.10 4.98 -12.94
N ARG A 43 -0.21 5.18 -13.15
CA ARG A 43 -0.86 6.49 -13.02
C ARG A 43 -0.86 7.00 -11.58
N VAL A 44 -1.07 6.13 -10.60
CA VAL A 44 -1.14 6.50 -9.18
C VAL A 44 0.20 6.39 -8.45
N GLY A 45 1.22 5.79 -9.09
CA GLY A 45 2.53 5.58 -8.48
C GLY A 45 2.55 4.47 -7.40
N GLY A 46 1.64 3.50 -7.49
CA GLY A 46 1.46 2.47 -6.46
C GLY A 46 0.39 1.46 -6.83
N PHE A 47 -0.19 0.75 -5.86
CA PHE A 47 -1.35 -0.10 -6.14
C PHE A 47 -2.57 0.77 -6.49
N PRO A 48 -3.38 0.37 -7.49
CA PRO A 48 -4.54 1.13 -7.96
C PRO A 48 -5.77 0.94 -7.07
N PHE A 49 -5.55 0.42 -5.87
CA PHE A 49 -6.51 0.27 -4.78
C PHE A 49 -5.76 0.44 -3.47
N GLU A 50 -6.50 0.76 -2.40
CA GLU A 50 -5.91 0.92 -1.08
C GLU A 50 -5.43 -0.44 -0.55
N VAL A 51 -4.11 -0.61 -0.46
CA VAL A 51 -3.51 -1.82 0.15
C VAL A 51 -3.39 -1.56 1.64
N ARG A 52 -4.43 -1.94 2.38
CA ARG A 52 -4.41 -1.89 3.84
C ARG A 52 -4.22 -3.29 4.39
N MET A 53 -3.32 -3.42 5.35
CA MET A 53 -3.48 -4.45 6.37
C MET A 53 -4.28 -3.80 7.49
N ASP A 54 -5.36 -4.44 7.96
CA ASP A 54 -6.14 -3.93 9.11
C ASP A 54 -5.28 -3.79 10.38
N VAL A 55 -4.11 -4.45 10.38
CA VAL A 55 -3.10 -4.37 11.43
C VAL A 55 -1.85 -3.70 10.85
N PRO A 56 -1.34 -2.63 11.50
CA PRO A 56 -0.05 -2.03 11.12
C PRO A 56 1.06 -3.09 11.15
N ASN A 57 2.09 -2.92 10.33
CA ASN A 57 3.25 -3.82 10.43
C ASN A 57 3.89 -3.74 11.84
N ASN A 58 4.75 -4.70 12.18
CA ASN A 58 5.33 -4.79 13.52
C ASN A 58 6.07 -3.51 13.93
N GLU A 59 6.77 -2.87 12.99
CA GLU A 59 7.48 -1.60 13.21
C GLU A 59 6.53 -0.46 13.60
N THR A 60 5.46 -0.28 12.83
CA THR A 60 4.44 0.75 13.10
C THR A 60 3.71 0.47 14.41
N SER A 61 3.41 -0.81 14.69
CA SER A 61 2.78 -1.21 15.95
C SER A 61 3.67 -0.93 17.16
N ALA A 62 4.97 -1.22 17.06
CA ALA A 62 5.94 -0.94 18.12
C ALA A 62 6.08 0.57 18.36
N ALA A 63 6.16 1.37 17.29
CA ALA A 63 6.24 2.83 17.39
C ALA A 63 4.99 3.44 18.06
N LEU A 64 3.80 2.90 17.79
CA LEU A 64 2.57 3.33 18.46
C LEU A 64 2.57 2.99 19.95
N MET A 65 3.02 1.79 20.32
CA MET A 65 3.16 1.39 21.74
C MET A 65 4.18 2.25 22.48
N GLU A 66 5.31 2.54 21.84
CA GLU A 66 6.33 3.44 22.38
C GLU A 66 5.77 4.85 22.57
N ALA A 67 5.08 5.40 21.57
CA ALA A 67 4.47 6.72 21.65
C ALA A 67 3.47 6.83 22.83
N GLU A 68 2.64 5.81 23.03
CA GLU A 68 1.70 5.74 24.16
C GLU A 68 2.45 5.76 25.51
N HIS A 69 3.56 5.03 25.61
CA HIS A 69 4.44 5.04 26.77
C HIS A 69 5.05 6.43 27.01
N LEU A 70 5.59 7.07 25.97
CA LEU A 70 6.22 8.39 26.05
C LEU A 70 5.22 9.48 26.47
N LEU A 71 3.95 9.38 26.05
CA LEU A 71 2.89 10.31 26.45
C LEU A 71 2.60 10.27 27.96
N HIS A 72 2.69 9.09 28.57
CA HIS A 72 2.41 8.88 29.99
C HIS A 72 3.64 9.00 30.89
N ASP A 73 4.84 9.00 30.31
CA ASP A 73 6.08 9.21 31.05
C ASP A 73 6.36 10.71 31.26
N PRO A 74 6.37 11.19 32.52
CA PRO A 74 6.67 12.59 32.83
C PRO A 74 8.16 12.93 32.70
N SER A 75 9.05 11.93 32.60
CA SER A 75 10.50 12.12 32.47
C SER A 75 10.96 12.35 31.03
N VAL A 76 10.10 12.06 30.05
CA VAL A 76 10.39 12.25 28.63
C VAL A 76 10.44 13.74 28.31
N LYS A 77 11.48 14.14 27.57
CA LYS A 77 11.68 15.53 27.15
C LYS A 77 10.53 15.97 26.23
N ARG A 78 9.79 16.99 26.66
CA ARG A 78 8.73 17.65 25.89
C ARG A 78 9.23 18.99 25.39
N TYR A 79 8.74 19.41 24.24
CA TYR A 79 9.06 20.69 23.63
C TYR A 79 7.79 21.55 23.62
N SER A 80 7.85 22.75 24.19
CA SER A 80 6.76 23.73 24.11
C SER A 80 6.83 24.61 22.86
N ASP A 81 7.97 24.59 22.16
CA ASP A 81 8.22 25.34 20.94
C ASP A 81 8.48 24.39 19.76
N VAL A 82 7.83 24.65 18.64
CA VAL A 82 7.90 23.80 17.44
C VAL A 82 9.25 23.94 16.73
N GLU A 83 9.87 25.12 16.74
CA GLU A 83 11.18 25.30 16.10
C GLU A 83 12.29 24.58 16.85
N GLU A 84 12.24 24.55 18.18
CA GLU A 84 13.16 23.78 19.01
C GLU A 84 13.01 22.27 18.74
N ALA A 85 11.77 21.76 18.69
CA ALA A 85 11.51 20.36 18.38
C ALA A 85 12.06 19.95 17.01
N LEU A 86 11.83 20.77 15.97
CA LEU A 86 12.32 20.51 14.62
C LEU A 86 13.84 20.61 14.50
N ARG A 87 14.50 21.46 15.30
CA ARG A 87 15.96 21.54 15.35
C ARG A 87 16.58 20.25 15.89
N VAL A 88 15.99 19.65 16.92
CA VAL A 88 16.48 18.37 17.47
C VAL A 88 16.19 17.21 16.52
N LEU A 89 15.03 17.19 15.85
CA LEU A 89 14.64 16.11 14.96
C LEU A 89 15.50 16.03 13.67
N LYS A 90 15.99 17.18 13.19
CA LYS A 90 16.81 17.27 11.97
C LYS A 90 18.31 17.09 12.20
N ALA A 91 18.74 17.00 13.46
CA ALA A 91 20.14 16.82 13.85
C ALA A 91 20.55 15.35 13.80
#